data_AF-A0A398A4P2-F1
#
_entry.id   AF-A0A398A4P2-F1
#
_cell.length_a   1.000
_cell.length_b   1.000
_cell.length_c   1.000
_cell.angle_alpha   90.00
_cell.angle_beta   90.00
_cell.angle_gamma   90.00
#
_symmetry.space_group_name_H-M   'P 1'
#
loop_
_entity.id
_entity.type
_entity.pdbx_description
1 polymer ?
#
loop_
_entity_poly.entity_id
_entity_poly.type
_entity_poly.pdbx_seq_one_letter_code
_entity_poly.pdbx_strand_id
1 'polypeptide(L)'
;MLPEYVANGQFSMKSDVYSFGVLILEIIGGKKNSSFHKIDGSLRNLVTYVWRLWNNESLLELVDPAVGENYDKHEVTRCIHIGLLCVQENPADRPTMSTIFQMLTNTSITMHVPQPPGFFFRDGASPLARG
;
A
#
# COMPACT_ATOMS: atom_id res chain seq x y z
N MET A 1 5.38 -9.04 -3.66
CA MET A 1 4.50 -10.24 -3.65
C MET A 1 3.81 -10.33 -2.29
N LEU A 2 2.65 -10.97 -2.24
CA LEU A 2 1.94 -11.18 -0.97
C LEU A 2 2.72 -12.08 -0.01
N PRO A 3 2.72 -11.76 1.30
CA PRO A 3 3.37 -12.59 2.30
C PRO A 3 2.83 -14.03 2.33
N GLU A 4 1.51 -14.20 2.31
CA GLU A 4 0.86 -15.52 2.39
C GLU A 4 0.99 -16.35 1.11
N TYR A 5 1.08 -15.69 -0.06
CA TYR A 5 1.34 -16.38 -1.32
C TYR A 5 2.72 -17.04 -1.30
N VAL A 6 3.72 -16.29 -0.85
CA VAL A 6 5.11 -16.74 -0.77
C VAL A 6 5.28 -17.82 0.30
N ALA A 7 4.51 -17.75 1.39
CA ALA A 7 4.62 -18.67 2.51
C ALA A 7 3.78 -19.96 2.33
N ASN A 8 2.59 -19.89 1.73
CA ASN A 8 1.60 -20.96 1.79
C ASN A 8 1.06 -21.40 0.42
N GLY A 9 1.42 -20.74 -0.69
CA GLY A 9 0.93 -21.08 -2.03
C GLY A 9 -0.58 -20.89 -2.23
N GLN A 10 -1.23 -20.09 -1.38
CA GLN A 10 -2.68 -19.87 -1.43
C GLN A 10 -3.02 -18.74 -2.39
N PHE A 11 -3.85 -19.05 -3.38
CA PHE A 11 -4.44 -18.10 -4.32
C PHE A 11 -5.87 -17.78 -3.90
N SER A 12 -6.24 -16.51 -3.93
CA SER A 12 -7.61 -16.07 -3.67
C SER A 12 -7.90 -14.73 -4.34
N MET A 13 -9.17 -14.35 -4.43
CA MET A 13 -9.53 -12.98 -4.83
C MET A 13 -8.86 -11.91 -3.94
N LYS A 14 -8.54 -12.24 -2.67
CA LYS A 14 -7.84 -11.32 -1.76
C LYS A 14 -6.35 -11.21 -2.05
N SER A 15 -5.71 -12.23 -2.63
CA SER A 15 -4.34 -12.11 -3.13
C SER A 15 -4.27 -11.27 -4.39
N ASP A 16 -5.30 -11.35 -5.24
CA ASP A 16 -5.39 -10.50 -6.43
C ASP A 16 -5.58 -9.03 -6.05
N VAL A 17 -6.44 -8.75 -5.06
CA VAL A 17 -6.65 -7.38 -4.52
C VAL A 17 -5.34 -6.77 -4.00
N TYR A 18 -4.55 -7.52 -3.23
CA TYR A 18 -3.27 -6.98 -2.76
C TYR A 18 -2.31 -6.72 -3.92
N SER A 19 -2.22 -7.64 -4.88
CA SER A 19 -1.35 -7.47 -6.05
C SER A 19 -1.76 -6.24 -6.86
N PHE A 20 -3.07 -6.01 -7.01
CA PHE A 20 -3.63 -4.80 -7.59
C PHE A 20 -3.26 -3.54 -6.79
N GLY A 21 -3.32 -3.60 -5.46
CA GLY A 21 -2.86 -2.52 -4.58
C GLY A 21 -1.39 -2.16 -4.78
N VAL A 22 -0.51 -3.16 -4.83
CA VAL A 22 0.91 -2.96 -5.14
C VAL A 22 1.06 -2.32 -6.53
N LEU A 23 0.32 -2.80 -7.53
CA LEU A 23 0.38 -2.26 -8.89
C LEU A 23 -0.01 -0.78 -8.94
N ILE A 24 -1.06 -0.36 -8.22
CA ILE A 24 -1.42 1.06 -8.11
C ILE A 24 -0.24 1.88 -7.58
N LEU A 25 0.38 1.41 -6.49
CA LEU A 25 1.49 2.12 -5.85
C LEU A 25 2.73 2.17 -6.77
N GLU A 26 2.99 1.10 -7.53
CA GLU A 26 4.07 1.06 -8.52
C GLU A 26 3.83 2.01 -9.69
N ILE A 27 2.59 2.11 -10.19
CA ILE A 27 2.21 3.02 -11.29
C ILE A 27 2.41 4.47 -10.84
N ILE A 28 1.91 4.84 -9.66
CA ILE A 28 2.04 6.21 -9.14
C ILE A 28 3.51 6.54 -8.88
N GLY A 29 4.27 5.59 -8.31
CA GLY A 29 5.65 5.82 -7.92
C GLY A 29 6.70 5.62 -9.00
N GLY A 30 6.32 5.11 -10.18
CA GLY A 30 7.24 4.83 -11.29
C GLY A 30 8.34 3.80 -10.96
N LYS A 31 8.24 3.12 -9.82
CA LYS A 31 9.27 2.26 -9.25
C LYS A 31 8.69 0.89 -8.97
N LYS A 32 9.33 -0.15 -9.51
CA LYS A 32 8.98 -1.54 -9.20
C LYS A 32 9.23 -1.81 -7.72
N ASN A 33 8.38 -2.59 -7.06
CA ASN A 33 8.57 -2.99 -5.68
C ASN A 33 9.94 -3.68 -5.45
N SER A 34 10.49 -4.35 -6.47
CA SER A 34 11.84 -4.95 -6.42
C SER A 34 12.99 -3.94 -6.38
N SER A 35 12.78 -2.68 -6.74
CA SER A 35 13.83 -1.65 -6.65
C SER A 35 14.02 -1.12 -5.23
N PHE A 36 13.09 -1.38 -4.31
CA PHE A 36 13.15 -0.86 -2.93
C PHE A 36 14.10 -1.65 -2.01
N HIS A 37 14.62 -2.80 -2.46
CA HIS A 37 15.57 -3.63 -1.70
C HIS A 37 16.95 -3.01 -1.45
N LYS A 38 17.24 -1.79 -1.93
CA LYS A 38 18.59 -1.17 -1.87
C LYS A 38 18.64 0.21 -1.23
N ILE A 39 17.59 0.65 -0.53
CA ILE A 39 17.61 1.95 0.15
C ILE A 39 17.88 1.73 1.64
N ASP A 40 19.13 1.95 2.04
CA ASP A 40 19.55 2.27 3.42
C ASP A 40 19.49 1.15 4.48
N GLY A 41 19.94 -0.07 4.12
CA GLY A 41 20.24 -1.14 5.11
C GLY A 41 19.04 -1.77 5.85
N SER A 42 17.86 -1.14 5.83
CA SER A 42 16.59 -1.71 6.27
C SER A 42 15.83 -2.24 5.06
N LEU A 43 15.23 -3.43 5.17
CA LEU A 43 14.38 -4.06 4.15
C LEU A 43 13.09 -3.23 3.96
N ARG A 44 13.21 -2.07 3.32
CA ARG A 44 12.08 -1.22 2.95
C ARG A 44 11.42 -1.85 1.74
N ASN A 45 10.26 -2.49 1.91
CA ASN A 45 9.39 -2.80 0.77
C ASN A 45 8.61 -1.53 0.37
N LEU A 46 8.07 -1.45 -0.85
CA LEU A 46 7.31 -0.30 -1.34
C LEU A 46 6.16 0.07 -0.41
N VAL A 47 5.38 -0.91 0.06
CA VAL A 47 4.24 -0.71 0.97
C VAL A 47 4.69 -0.06 2.28
N THR A 48 5.80 -0.50 2.86
CA THR A 48 6.39 0.11 4.08
C THR A 48 6.81 1.55 3.83
N TYR A 49 7.39 1.86 2.66
CA TYR A 49 7.76 3.23 2.30
C TYR A 49 6.52 4.12 2.14
N VAL A 50 5.51 3.69 1.39
CA VAL A 50 4.26 4.44 1.20
C VAL A 50 3.54 4.66 2.52
N TRP A 51 3.53 3.67 3.41
CA TRP A 51 2.96 3.83 4.76
C TRP A 51 3.67 4.91 5.58
N ARG A 52 5.00 5.08 5.43
CA ARG A 52 5.72 6.20 6.09
C ARG A 52 5.28 7.55 5.53
N LEU A 53 5.13 7.65 4.20
CA LEU A 53 4.61 8.88 3.57
C LEU A 53 3.18 9.18 4.03
N TRP A 54 2.35 8.15 4.21
CA TRP A 54 0.99 8.30 4.74
C TRP A 54 1.00 8.91 6.14
N ASN A 55 1.80 8.37 7.07
CA ASN A 55 1.88 8.89 8.43
C ASN A 55 2.52 10.28 8.52
N ASN A 56 3.37 10.64 7.57
CA ASN A 56 4.03 11.94 7.51
C ASN A 56 3.22 12.98 6.71
N GLU A 57 2.01 12.64 6.25
CA GLU A 57 1.17 13.48 5.39
C GLU A 57 1.87 13.95 4.09
N SER A 58 2.83 13.16 3.60
CA SER A 58 3.70 13.49 2.47
C SER A 58 3.50 12.57 1.26
N LEU A 59 2.28 12.08 1.05
CA LEU A 59 1.95 11.11 -0.02
C LEU A 59 2.38 11.53 -1.43
N LEU A 60 2.37 12.83 -1.73
CA LEU A 60 2.74 13.33 -3.05
C LEU A 60 4.23 13.14 -3.36
N GLU A 61 5.08 12.89 -2.35
CA GLU A 61 6.48 12.48 -2.57
C GLU A 61 6.61 11.12 -3.26
N LEU A 62 5.53 10.32 -3.26
CA LEU A 62 5.52 9.05 -3.99
C LEU A 62 5.56 9.29 -5.51
N VAL A 63 4.92 10.36 -6.01
CA VAL A 63 4.65 10.55 -7.44
C VAL A 63 5.94 10.54 -8.25
N ASP A 64 5.96 9.73 -9.32
CA ASP A 64 7.10 9.68 -10.25
C ASP A 64 7.37 11.07 -10.84
N PRO A 65 8.59 11.62 -10.69
CA PRO A 65 8.96 12.89 -11.30
C PRO A 65 8.72 12.95 -12.82
N ALA A 66 8.70 11.81 -13.52
CA ALA A 66 8.39 11.74 -14.94
C ALA A 66 6.94 12.15 -15.29
N VAL A 67 6.02 12.11 -14.32
CA VAL A 67 4.63 12.57 -14.48
C VAL A 67 4.56 14.11 -14.53
N GLY A 68 5.60 14.81 -14.06
CA GLY A 68 5.63 16.27 -13.99
C GLY A 68 4.55 16.80 -13.03
N GLU A 69 4.04 18.01 -13.31
CA GLU A 69 3.02 18.68 -12.48
C GLU A 69 1.59 18.57 -13.03
N ASN A 70 1.38 17.77 -14.10
CA ASN A 70 0.11 17.70 -14.80
C ASN A 70 -0.79 16.54 -14.31
N TYR A 71 -1.08 16.54 -13.01
CA TYR A 71 -1.97 15.56 -12.39
C TYR A 71 -2.87 16.19 -11.32
N ASP A 72 -4.04 15.61 -11.11
CA ASP A 72 -4.90 16.01 -10.01
C ASP A 72 -4.38 15.41 -8.69
N LYS A 73 -3.99 16.28 -7.76
CA LYS A 73 -3.44 15.88 -6.46
C LYS A 73 -4.45 15.08 -5.63
N HIS A 74 -5.73 15.42 -5.68
CA HIS A 74 -6.77 14.70 -4.95
C HIS A 74 -6.98 13.30 -5.51
N GLU A 75 -7.00 13.14 -6.83
CA GLU A 75 -7.11 11.82 -7.47
C GLU A 75 -5.92 10.94 -7.14
N VAL A 76 -4.70 11.49 -7.20
CA VAL A 76 -3.48 10.74 -6.85
C VAL A 76 -3.49 10.32 -5.37
N THR A 77 -3.74 11.25 -4.44
CA THR A 77 -3.83 10.94 -3.01
C THR A 77 -4.90 9.88 -2.75
N ARG A 78 -6.05 9.96 -3.42
CA ARG A 78 -7.12 8.97 -3.33
C ARG A 78 -6.68 7.60 -3.84
N CYS A 79 -6.00 7.53 -4.98
CA CYS A 79 -5.47 6.27 -5.51
C CYS A 79 -4.43 5.65 -4.58
N ILE A 80 -3.54 6.45 -3.97
CA ILE A 80 -2.59 5.95 -2.97
C ILE A 80 -3.33 5.37 -1.75
N HIS A 81 -4.37 6.07 -1.27
CA HIS A 81 -5.22 5.59 -0.17
C HIS A 81 -5.86 4.24 -0.50
N ILE A 82 -6.44 4.09 -1.69
CA ILE A 82 -7.01 2.83 -2.18
C ILE A 82 -5.93 1.75 -2.23
N GLY A 83 -4.74 2.07 -2.76
CA GLY A 83 -3.58 1.18 -2.76
C GLY A 83 -3.25 0.66 -1.36
N LEU A 84 -3.22 1.53 -0.36
CA LEU A 84 -2.98 1.18 1.05
C LEU A 84 -4.08 0.30 1.66
N LEU A 85 -5.34 0.48 1.28
CA LEU A 85 -6.44 -0.40 1.68
C LEU A 85 -6.36 -1.78 1.02
N CYS A 86 -5.86 -1.86 -0.21
CA CYS A 86 -5.69 -3.13 -0.92
C CYS A 86 -4.56 -3.99 -0.33
N VAL A 87 -3.51 -3.38 0.21
CA VAL A 87 -2.31 -4.07 0.72
C VAL A 87 -2.34 -4.34 2.23
N GLN A 88 -3.52 -4.34 2.83
CA GLN A 88 -3.69 -4.67 4.25
C GLN A 88 -3.15 -6.07 4.57
N GLU A 89 -2.53 -6.21 5.74
CA GLU A 89 -1.94 -7.48 6.18
C GLU A 89 -3.01 -8.57 6.23
N ASN A 90 -4.08 -8.31 6.99
CA ASN A 90 -5.20 -9.22 7.10
C ASN A 90 -6.05 -9.20 5.81
N PRO A 91 -6.21 -10.34 5.11
CA PRO A 91 -7.03 -10.42 3.90
C PRO A 91 -8.49 -10.01 4.10
N ALA A 92 -9.03 -10.14 5.31
CA ALA A 92 -10.40 -9.73 5.62
C ALA A 92 -10.60 -8.21 5.47
N ASP A 93 -9.57 -7.42 5.79
CA ASP A 93 -9.62 -5.95 5.78
C ASP A 93 -9.42 -5.35 4.39
N ARG A 94 -8.98 -6.17 3.42
CA ARG A 94 -8.82 -5.74 2.02
C ARG A 94 -10.21 -5.55 1.37
N PRO A 95 -10.46 -4.45 0.64
CA PRO A 95 -11.73 -4.23 -0.05
C PRO A 95 -11.97 -5.27 -1.16
N THR A 96 -13.23 -5.40 -1.59
CA THR A 96 -13.55 -6.19 -2.79
C THR A 96 -13.26 -5.39 -4.05
N MET A 97 -13.06 -6.05 -5.21
CA MET A 97 -12.87 -5.36 -6.49
C MET A 97 -14.06 -4.43 -6.83
N SER A 98 -15.29 -4.80 -6.50
CA SER A 98 -16.46 -3.92 -6.66
C SER A 98 -16.40 -2.68 -5.77
N THR A 99 -15.95 -2.83 -4.52
CA THR A 99 -15.75 -1.70 -3.61
C THR A 99 -14.65 -0.78 -4.14
N ILE A 100 -13.55 -1.33 -4.64
CA ILE A 100 -12.46 -0.56 -5.24
C ILE A 100 -12.96 0.22 -6.46
N PHE A 101 -13.74 -0.41 -7.34
CA PHE A 101 -14.34 0.27 -8.49
C PHE A 101 -15.22 1.46 -8.06
N GLN A 102 -16.03 1.30 -7.02
CA GLN A 102 -16.82 2.40 -6.45
C GLN A 102 -15.93 3.50 -5.87
N MET A 103 -14.85 3.13 -5.16
CA MET A 103 -13.87 4.10 -4.64
C MET A 103 -13.20 4.89 -5.77
N LEU A 104 -12.93 4.28 -6.92
CA LEU A 104 -12.32 4.97 -8.06
C LEU A 104 -13.30 5.89 -8.81
N THR A 105 -14.57 5.50 -8.93
CA THR A 105 -15.55 6.19 -9.79
C THR A 105 -16.47 7.15 -9.07
N ASN A 106 -16.64 7.00 -7.75
CA ASN A 106 -17.50 7.86 -6.95
C ASN A 106 -16.65 8.65 -5.96
N THR A 107 -16.52 9.96 -6.17
CA THR A 107 -15.71 10.84 -5.31
C THR A 107 -16.34 11.09 -3.93
N SER A 108 -17.64 10.85 -3.76
CA SER A 108 -18.37 11.07 -2.50
C SER A 108 -18.34 9.89 -1.53
N ILE A 109 -17.83 8.72 -1.94
CA ILE A 109 -17.75 7.56 -1.04
C ILE A 109 -16.68 7.78 0.04
N THR A 110 -17.06 7.51 1.29
CA THR A 110 -16.18 7.53 2.44
C THR A 110 -15.32 6.27 2.49
N MET A 111 -14.01 6.43 2.66
CA MET A 111 -13.07 5.30 2.75
C MET A 111 -12.56 5.13 4.19
N HIS A 112 -12.35 3.88 4.60
CA HIS A 112 -11.75 3.58 5.90
C HIS A 112 -10.29 4.04 5.96
N VAL A 113 -9.78 4.29 7.17
CA VAL A 113 -8.36 4.59 7.38
C VAL A 113 -7.56 3.29 7.25
N PRO A 114 -6.51 3.25 6.42
CA PRO A 114 -5.69 2.05 6.27
C PRO A 114 -4.95 1.73 7.59
N GLN A 115 -4.75 0.44 7.87
CA GLN A 115 -3.96 -0.03 9.02
C GLN A 115 -2.48 -0.22 8.64
N PRO A 116 -1.56 -0.24 9.63
CA PRO A 116 -0.15 -0.46 9.37
C PRO A 116 0.11 -1.81 8.70
N PRO A 117 1.03 -1.87 7.72
CA PRO A 117 1.36 -3.14 7.07
C PRO A 117 2.17 -4.02 8.03
N GLY A 118 1.87 -5.32 8.07
CA GLY A 118 2.45 -6.27 9.05
C GLY A 118 3.97 -6.35 9.10
N PHE A 119 4.65 -5.99 8.02
CA PHE A 119 6.11 -5.93 7.96
C PHE A 119 6.74 -4.82 8.82
N PHE A 120 5.96 -3.89 9.38
CA PHE A 120 6.50 -2.84 10.26
C PHE A 120 7.11 -3.35 11.57
N PHE A 121 6.74 -4.54 12.04
CA PHE A 121 7.11 -5.02 13.38
C PHE A 121 8.30 -5.98 13.44
N ARG A 122 9.02 -6.24 12.32
CA ARG A 122 10.19 -7.14 12.35
C ARG A 122 11.52 -6.48 12.69
N ASP A 123 11.60 -5.15 12.62
CA ASP A 123 12.78 -4.41 13.07
C ASP A 123 12.52 -3.82 14.47
N GLY A 124 12.67 -4.65 15.52
CA GLY A 124 13.19 -4.16 16.80
C GLY A 124 12.25 -3.72 17.93
N ALA A 125 11.06 -4.31 18.10
CA ALA A 125 10.34 -4.18 19.38
C ALA A 125 9.72 -5.51 19.81
N SER A 126 10.38 -6.20 20.75
CA SER A 126 9.73 -7.18 21.60
C SER A 126 8.59 -6.50 22.36
N PRO A 127 7.36 -7.03 22.36
CA PRO A 127 6.36 -6.57 23.31
C PRO A 127 6.80 -7.06 24.68
N LEU A 128 7.39 -6.16 25.48
CA LEU A 128 7.44 -6.35 26.92
C LEU A 128 6.00 -6.47 27.39
N ALA A 129 5.69 -7.65 27.93
CA ALA A 129 4.45 -7.97 28.58
C ALA A 129 4.03 -6.84 29.54
N ARG A 130 2.80 -6.35 29.36
CA ARG A 130 2.04 -5.67 30.41
C ARG A 130 0.82 -6.53 30.68
N GLY A 131 0.72 -7.01 31.91
CA GLY A 131 -0.35 -7.87 32.42
C GLY A 131 0.22 -8.88 33.39
#